data_AF-A0A519TJF1-F1
#
_entry.id   AF-A0A519TJF1-F1
#
_cell.length_a   1.000
_cell.length_b   1.000
_cell.length_c   1.000
_cell.angle_alpha   90.00
_cell.angle_beta   90.00
_cell.angle_gamma   90.00
#
_symmetry.space_group_name_H-M   'P 1'
#
loop_
_entity.id
_entity.type
_entity.pdbx_description
1 polymer ?
#
loop_
_entity_poly.entity_id
_entity_poly.type
_entity_poly.pdbx_seq_one_letter_code
_entity_poly.pdbx_strand_id
1 'polypeptide(L)'
;MFRNVFLFELRYRLRQPSTYIYFGVLFAIGFIFMAVEETFFGPSTGGKVFKNAPDTLASLLMVGSMLAMFITASVVGTPIYRDDKEGITGLLYTTPLHKPAYLGGKFLASILVIWFIMCGTTAGAMLGECMPWINPAKYGPFRLDAYWGPTLGGAFV
;
A
#
# COMPACT_ATOMS: atom_id res chain seq x y z
N MET A 1 6.30 -24.41 11.47
CA MET A 1 6.17 -24.55 10.01
C MET A 1 5.56 -23.31 9.35
N PHE A 2 4.41 -22.82 9.83
CA PHE A 2 3.76 -21.57 9.36
C PHE A 2 4.75 -20.39 9.19
N ARG A 3 5.52 -20.07 10.25
CA ARG A 3 6.49 -18.97 10.24
C ARG A 3 7.53 -19.07 9.13
N ASN A 4 7.97 -20.28 8.80
CA ASN A 4 8.99 -20.50 7.77
C ASN A 4 8.41 -20.25 6.38
N VAL A 5 7.19 -20.74 6.11
CA VAL A 5 6.47 -20.48 4.85
C VAL A 5 6.20 -18.98 4.70
N PHE A 6 5.72 -18.34 5.77
CA PHE A 6 5.44 -16.91 5.81
C PHE A 6 6.70 -16.07 5.54
N LEU A 7 7.80 -16.30 6.26
CA LEU A 7 9.05 -15.56 6.08
C LEU A 7 9.67 -15.79 4.69
N PHE A 8 9.61 -17.02 4.19
CA PHE A 8 10.08 -17.37 2.86
C PHE A 8 9.33 -16.58 1.79
N GLU A 9 8.00 -16.61 1.83
CA GLU A 9 7.15 -15.94 0.85
C GLU A 9 7.28 -14.41 0.95
N LEU A 10 7.36 -13.87 2.17
CA LEU A 10 7.59 -12.44 2.41
C LEU A 10 8.93 -11.97 1.83
N ARG A 11 10.02 -12.70 2.12
CA ARG A 11 11.36 -12.37 1.60
C ARG A 11 11.45 -12.54 0.08
N TYR A 12 10.76 -13.53 -0.46
CA TYR A 12 10.68 -13.73 -1.90
C TYR A 12 10.02 -12.51 -2.58
N ARG A 13 8.87 -12.05 -2.06
CA ARG A 13 8.12 -10.91 -2.61
C ARG A 13 8.84 -9.58 -2.45
N LEU A 14 9.43 -9.33 -1.29
CA LEU A 14 10.23 -8.12 -1.07
C LEU A 14 11.50 -8.08 -1.93
N ARG A 15 11.90 -9.19 -2.58
CA ARG A 15 12.98 -9.20 -3.57
C ARG A 15 12.48 -9.01 -5.00
N GLN A 16 11.18 -9.08 -5.24
CA GLN A 16 10.63 -8.90 -6.58
C GLN A 16 10.62 -7.41 -6.95
N PRO A 17 11.13 -7.04 -8.14
CA PRO A 17 11.11 -5.65 -8.58
C PRO A 17 9.69 -5.12 -8.78
N SER A 18 8.72 -5.99 -9.11
CA SER A 18 7.31 -5.62 -9.27
C SER A 18 6.72 -4.96 -8.03
N THR A 19 7.07 -5.45 -6.82
CA THR A 19 6.61 -4.86 -5.56
C THR A 19 7.05 -3.40 -5.42
N TYR A 20 8.29 -3.09 -5.79
CA TYR A 20 8.82 -1.73 -5.75
C TYR A 20 8.27 -0.84 -6.86
N ILE A 21 7.94 -1.41 -8.03
CA ILE A 21 7.25 -0.69 -9.10
C ILE A 21 5.86 -0.27 -8.62
N TYR A 22 5.09 -1.19 -8.03
CA TYR A 22 3.76 -0.88 -7.48
C TYR A 22 3.84 0.17 -6.37
N PHE A 23 4.82 0.04 -5.47
CA PHE A 23 5.11 1.06 -4.45
C PHE A 23 5.41 2.42 -5.10
N GLY A 24 6.28 2.46 -6.10
CA GLY A 24 6.66 3.69 -6.80
C GLY A 24 5.50 4.37 -7.52
N VAL A 25 4.60 3.60 -8.12
CA VAL A 25 3.39 4.14 -8.78
C VAL A 25 2.47 4.80 -7.75
N LEU A 26 2.15 4.11 -6.65
CA LEU A 26 1.30 4.69 -5.61
C LEU A 26 1.96 5.86 -4.89
N PHE A 27 3.27 5.77 -4.68
CA PHE A 27 4.08 6.86 -4.17
C PHE A 27 4.00 8.10 -5.06
N ALA A 28 4.16 7.93 -6.38
CA ALA A 28 4.06 9.04 -7.33
C ALA A 28 2.67 9.68 -7.29
N ILE A 29 1.60 8.90 -7.12
CA ILE A 29 0.24 9.42 -7.00
C ILE A 29 0.09 10.28 -5.74
N GLY A 30 0.49 9.77 -4.58
CA GLY A 30 0.45 10.54 -3.34
C GLY A 30 1.32 11.80 -3.40
N PHE A 31 2.50 11.68 -4.00
CA PHE A 31 3.43 12.79 -4.21
C PHE A 31 2.83 13.87 -5.11
N ILE A 32 2.34 13.51 -6.29
CA ILE A 32 1.74 14.46 -7.24
C ILE A 32 0.51 15.12 -6.61
N PHE A 33 -0.32 14.35 -5.90
CA PHE A 33 -1.48 14.89 -5.22
C PHE A 33 -1.09 16.01 -4.24
N MET A 34 -0.05 15.81 -3.44
CA MET A 34 0.37 16.82 -2.47
C MET A 34 1.25 17.91 -3.07
N ALA A 35 2.08 17.63 -4.08
CA ALA A 35 3.01 18.58 -4.65
C ALA A 35 2.40 19.53 -5.71
N VAL A 36 1.27 19.17 -6.33
CA VAL A 36 0.61 19.97 -7.38
C VAL A 36 -0.64 20.63 -6.80
N GLU A 37 -0.73 21.96 -6.85
CA GLU A 37 -1.82 22.70 -6.21
C GLU A 37 -3.21 22.36 -6.74
N GLU A 38 -3.36 22.27 -8.05
CA GLU A 38 -4.64 21.99 -8.72
C GLU A 38 -4.62 20.55 -9.23
N THR A 39 -5.27 19.64 -8.49
CA THR A 39 -5.37 18.23 -8.85
C THR A 39 -6.81 17.85 -9.15
N PHE A 40 -7.02 17.12 -10.25
CA PHE A 40 -8.33 16.58 -10.65
C PHE A 40 -9.02 15.72 -9.58
N PHE A 41 -8.25 15.20 -8.60
CA PHE A 41 -8.70 14.22 -7.60
C PHE A 41 -8.93 14.83 -6.21
N GLY A 42 -8.64 16.12 -6.01
CA GLY A 42 -8.85 16.79 -4.72
C GLY A 42 -10.25 17.37 -4.62
N PRO A 43 -10.84 17.48 -3.42
CA PRO A 43 -12.02 18.32 -3.26
C PRO A 43 -11.65 19.69 -3.82
N SER A 44 -12.55 20.30 -4.59
CA SER A 44 -12.47 21.72 -4.87
C SER A 44 -12.46 22.42 -3.51
N THR A 45 -11.28 22.62 -2.93
CA THR A 45 -11.09 23.31 -1.67
C THR A 45 -11.53 24.72 -1.93
N GLY A 46 -12.81 24.98 -1.74
CA GLY A 46 -13.41 26.29 -1.75
C GLY A 46 -12.87 27.06 -0.57
N GLY A 47 -11.60 27.45 -0.63
CA GLY A 47 -10.83 28.29 0.30
C GLY A 47 -10.76 27.87 1.78
N LYS A 48 -11.53 26.87 2.24
CA LYS A 48 -11.82 26.68 3.67
C LYS A 48 -11.23 25.43 4.33
N VAL A 49 -10.60 24.52 3.57
CA VAL A 49 -10.01 23.28 4.12
C VAL A 49 -8.56 23.17 3.67
N PHE A 50 -7.67 22.82 4.60
CA PHE A 50 -6.26 22.61 4.30
C PHE A 50 -6.04 21.31 3.52
N LYS A 51 -5.05 21.29 2.65
CA LYS A 51 -4.78 20.13 1.79
C LYS A 51 -4.19 18.93 2.53
N ASN A 52 -3.51 19.17 3.65
CA ASN A 52 -3.02 18.15 4.59
C ASN A 52 -4.04 17.84 5.70
N ALA A 53 -5.31 18.22 5.54
CA ALA A 53 -6.34 17.84 6.49
C ALA A 53 -6.55 16.31 6.51
N PRO A 54 -6.96 15.73 7.66
CA PRO A 54 -7.24 14.30 7.74
C PRO A 54 -8.26 13.82 6.71
N ASP A 55 -9.26 14.65 6.40
CA ASP A 55 -10.33 14.34 5.43
C ASP A 55 -9.82 14.28 3.97
N THR A 56 -8.96 15.22 3.59
CA THR A 56 -8.33 15.23 2.24
C THR A 56 -7.35 14.07 2.09
N LEU A 57 -6.58 13.74 3.14
CA LEU A 57 -5.69 12.59 3.14
C LEU A 57 -6.45 11.25 3.13
N ALA A 58 -7.57 11.16 3.83
CA ALA A 58 -8.45 10.00 3.78
C ALA A 58 -9.03 9.78 2.37
N SER A 59 -9.43 10.86 1.70
CA SER A 59 -9.91 10.82 0.31
C SER A 59 -8.81 10.37 -0.67
N LEU A 60 -7.59 10.88 -0.50
CA LEU A 60 -6.42 10.44 -1.26
C LEU A 60 -6.17 8.94 -1.08
N LEU A 61 -6.21 8.45 0.17
CA LEU A 61 -6.02 7.04 0.48
C LEU A 61 -7.17 6.17 -0.01
N MET A 62 -8.40 6.68 -0.03
CA MET A 62 -9.54 6.00 -0.64
C MET A 62 -9.28 5.75 -2.13
N VAL A 63 -8.90 6.78 -2.90
CA VAL A 63 -8.55 6.63 -4.32
C VAL A 63 -7.34 5.71 -4.51
N GLY A 64 -6.31 5.86 -3.66
CA GLY A 64 -5.15 4.98 -3.66
C GLY A 64 -5.51 3.51 -3.41
N SER A 65 -6.45 3.24 -2.50
CA SER A 65 -6.95 1.89 -2.21
C SER A 65 -7.76 1.30 -3.36
N MET A 66 -8.47 2.12 -4.14
CA MET A 66 -9.16 1.64 -5.34
C MET A 66 -8.17 1.11 -6.38
N LEU A 67 -7.04 1.81 -6.56
CA LEU A 67 -5.95 1.35 -7.41
C LEU A 67 -5.23 0.13 -6.82
N ALA A 68 -5.07 0.09 -5.50
CA ALA A 68 -4.54 -1.04 -4.76
C ALA A 68 -5.28 -2.34 -4.99
N MET A 69 -6.60 -2.28 -5.21
CA MET A 69 -7.41 -3.49 -5.44
C MET A 69 -6.94 -4.24 -6.68
N PHE A 70 -6.56 -3.53 -7.75
CA PHE A 70 -5.99 -4.16 -8.95
C PHE A 70 -4.65 -4.84 -8.67
N ILE A 71 -3.80 -4.19 -7.87
CA ILE A 71 -2.51 -4.75 -7.44
C ILE A 71 -2.73 -5.97 -6.53
N THR A 72 -3.74 -5.93 -5.67
CA THR A 72 -4.08 -7.02 -4.76
C THR A 72 -4.43 -8.29 -5.53
N ALA A 73 -5.22 -8.16 -6.60
CA ALA A 73 -5.59 -9.30 -7.44
C ALA A 73 -4.36 -9.99 -8.06
N SER A 74 -3.37 -9.22 -8.53
CA SER A 74 -2.13 -9.79 -9.10
C SER A 74 -1.21 -10.38 -8.03
N VAL A 75 -1.11 -9.75 -6.86
CA VAL A 75 -0.19 -10.14 -5.79
C VAL A 75 -0.69 -11.37 -5.01
N VAL A 76 -2.00 -11.50 -4.75
CA VAL A 76 -2.54 -12.62 -3.96
C VAL A 76 -2.73 -13.89 -4.78
N GLY A 77 -3.00 -13.79 -6.09
CA GLY A 77 -3.25 -14.96 -6.96
C GLY A 77 -1.99 -15.70 -7.43
N THR A 78 -0.87 -14.99 -7.58
CA THR A 78 0.41 -15.53 -8.10
C THR A 78 1.05 -16.68 -7.29
N PRO A 79 1.05 -16.73 -5.95
CA PRO A 79 1.80 -17.74 -5.22
C PRO A 79 1.15 -19.12 -5.28
N ILE A 80 -0.17 -19.19 -5.47
CA ILE A 80 -0.89 -20.45 -5.62
C ILE A 80 -0.68 -20.97 -7.04
N TYR A 81 -0.86 -20.10 -8.03
CA TYR A 81 -0.66 -20.44 -9.43
C TYR A 81 0.76 -20.90 -9.75
N ARG A 82 1.78 -20.23 -9.17
CA ARG A 82 3.19 -20.59 -9.38
C ARG A 82 3.48 -22.00 -8.86
N ASP A 83 3.04 -22.32 -7.65
CA ASP A 83 3.39 -23.60 -7.04
C ASP A 83 2.72 -24.79 -7.75
N ASP A 84 1.55 -24.55 -8.36
CA ASP A 84 0.89 -25.52 -9.25
C ASP A 84 1.65 -25.69 -10.58
N LYS A 85 2.01 -24.57 -11.22
CA LYS A 85 2.75 -24.56 -12.50
C LYS A 85 4.14 -25.21 -12.38
N GLU A 86 4.86 -24.96 -11.28
CA GLU A 86 6.21 -25.49 -11.04
C GLU A 86 6.18 -26.95 -10.51
N GLY A 87 5.00 -27.56 -10.35
CA GLY A 87 4.86 -28.95 -9.89
C GLY A 87 5.27 -29.17 -8.42
N ILE A 88 5.50 -28.09 -7.66
CA ILE A 88 5.95 -28.13 -6.27
C ILE A 88 4.84 -28.68 -5.35
N THR A 89 3.59 -28.62 -5.80
CA THR A 89 2.42 -29.19 -5.11
C THR A 89 2.64 -30.64 -4.68
N GLY A 90 3.27 -31.49 -5.51
CA GLY A 90 3.56 -32.89 -5.16
C GLY A 90 4.58 -33.04 -4.01
N LEU A 91 5.58 -32.17 -3.97
CA LEU A 91 6.60 -32.13 -2.90
C LEU A 91 6.04 -31.60 -1.57
N LEU A 92 5.05 -30.70 -1.65
CA LEU A 92 4.36 -30.17 -0.48
C LEU A 92 3.45 -31.21 0.18
N TYR A 93 2.94 -32.20 -0.57
CA TYR A 93 2.12 -33.28 -0.03
C TYR A 93 2.92 -34.41 0.63
N THR A 94 4.21 -34.56 0.30
CA THR A 94 5.10 -35.55 0.93
C THR A 94 5.82 -35.03 2.17
N THR A 95 5.77 -33.72 2.42
CA THR A 95 6.28 -33.09 3.64
C THR A 95 5.17 -32.96 4.69
N PRO A 96 5.48 -32.90 6.01
CA PRO A 96 4.48 -32.81 7.07
C PRO A 96 3.90 -31.38 7.18
N LEU A 97 3.47 -30.81 6.05
CA LEU A 97 3.08 -29.42 5.92
C LEU A 97 1.56 -29.30 5.98
N HIS A 98 1.05 -28.71 7.05
CA HIS A 98 -0.39 -28.58 7.28
C HIS A 98 -1.01 -27.57 6.29
N LYS A 99 -2.07 -27.96 5.57
CA LYS A 99 -2.78 -27.10 4.60
C LYS A 99 -3.10 -25.68 5.09
N PRO A 100 -3.67 -25.47 6.30
CA PRO A 100 -3.98 -24.10 6.77
C PRO A 100 -2.71 -23.30 7.09
N ALA A 101 -1.62 -23.96 7.49
CA ALA A 101 -0.36 -23.28 7.74
C ALA A 101 0.31 -22.79 6.44
N TYR A 102 0.15 -23.55 5.35
CA TYR A 102 0.61 -23.17 4.01
C TYR A 102 -0.20 -22.00 3.44
N LEU A 103 -1.53 -22.15 3.36
CA LEU A 103 -2.42 -21.13 2.80
C LEU A 103 -2.39 -19.85 3.63
N GLY A 104 -2.49 -19.96 4.96
CA GLY A 104 -2.42 -18.81 5.86
C GLY A 104 -1.08 -18.07 5.78
N GLY A 105 0.03 -18.80 5.61
CA GLY A 105 1.36 -18.21 5.52
C GLY A 105 1.50 -17.35 4.27
N LYS A 106 1.05 -17.88 3.12
CA LYS A 106 1.04 -17.15 1.85
C LYS A 106 0.08 -15.97 1.86
N PHE A 107 -1.10 -16.14 2.45
CA PHE A 107 -2.09 -15.08 2.56
C PHE A 107 -1.59 -13.92 3.42
N LEU A 108 -1.08 -14.18 4.63
CA LEU A 108 -0.56 -13.14 5.52
C LEU A 108 0.69 -12.45 4.94
N ALA A 109 1.56 -13.20 4.26
CA ALA A 109 2.69 -12.60 3.55
C ALA A 109 2.20 -11.65 2.44
N SER A 110 1.17 -12.04 1.69
CA SER A 110 0.58 -11.22 0.62
C SER A 110 -0.06 -9.95 1.16
N ILE A 111 -0.81 -10.05 2.27
CA ILE A 111 -1.41 -8.90 2.96
C ILE A 111 -0.34 -7.90 3.38
N LEU A 112 0.73 -8.35 4.03
CA LEU A 112 1.78 -7.44 4.48
C LEU A 112 2.51 -6.76 3.31
N VAL A 113 2.69 -7.45 2.20
CA VAL A 113 3.28 -6.86 0.99
C VAL A 113 2.36 -5.80 0.40
N ILE A 114 1.04 -6.04 0.35
CA ILE A 114 0.08 -5.04 -0.11
C ILE A 114 0.04 -3.84 0.83
N TRP A 115 0.07 -4.08 2.15
CA TRP A 115 0.12 -3.02 3.14
C TRP A 115 1.40 -2.18 2.98
N PHE A 116 2.55 -2.82 2.76
CA PHE A 116 3.80 -2.12 2.42
C PHE A 116 3.68 -1.27 1.15
N ILE A 117 3.03 -1.79 0.10
CA ILE A 117 2.77 -1.05 -1.14
C ILE A 117 1.86 0.16 -0.86
N MET A 118 0.83 0.03 -0.01
CA MET A 118 -0.06 1.14 0.39
C MET A 118 0.67 2.25 1.13
N CYS A 119 1.68 1.91 1.96
CA CYS A 119 2.51 2.91 2.61
C CYS A 119 3.23 3.84 1.62
N GLY A 120 3.39 3.41 0.35
CA GLY A 120 3.91 4.24 -0.73
C GLY A 120 3.09 5.51 -0.93
N THR A 121 1.76 5.42 -0.97
CA THR A 121 0.87 6.58 -1.15
C THR A 121 1.09 7.63 -0.06
N THR A 122 1.22 7.20 1.18
CA THR A 122 1.39 8.08 2.34
C THR A 122 2.78 8.68 2.42
N ALA A 123 3.81 7.86 2.15
CA ALA A 123 5.18 8.35 2.05
C ALA A 123 5.31 9.38 0.91
N GLY A 124 4.63 9.16 -0.21
CA GLY A 124 4.55 10.10 -1.32
C GLY A 124 3.87 11.40 -0.91
N ALA A 125 2.74 11.32 -0.22
CA ALA A 125 2.00 12.49 0.27
C ALA A 125 2.85 13.34 1.25
N MET A 126 3.52 12.70 2.19
CA MET A 126 4.42 13.38 3.16
C MET A 126 5.58 14.07 2.44
N LEU A 127 6.24 13.39 1.49
CA LEU A 127 7.32 14.01 0.71
C LEU A 127 6.81 15.11 -0.22
N GLY A 128 5.57 15.00 -0.70
CA GLY A 128 4.92 16.02 -1.50
C GLY A 128 4.80 17.33 -0.72
N GLU A 129 4.33 17.30 0.52
CA GLU A 129 4.20 18.51 1.38
C GLU A 129 5.53 19.25 1.62
N CYS A 130 6.65 18.54 1.63
CA CYS A 130 7.97 19.12 1.88
C CYS A 130 8.56 19.89 0.68
N MET A 131 7.85 19.97 -0.45
CA MET A 131 8.39 20.57 -1.67
C MET A 131 8.39 22.11 -1.62
N PRO A 132 9.48 22.77 -2.06
CA PRO A 132 9.69 24.21 -1.84
C PRO A 132 8.78 25.13 -2.68
N TRP A 133 8.12 24.60 -3.71
CA TRP A 133 7.24 25.37 -4.60
C TRP A 133 5.79 25.44 -4.12
N ILE A 134 5.49 24.90 -2.94
CA ILE A 134 4.14 24.80 -2.40
C ILE A 134 3.73 26.11 -1.73
N ASN A 135 2.48 26.54 -1.96
CA ASN A 135 1.91 27.68 -1.24
C ASN A 135 1.54 27.32 0.21
N PRO A 136 2.23 27.86 1.24
CA PRO A 136 2.00 27.51 2.64
C PRO A 136 0.62 27.92 3.14
N ALA A 137 -0.08 28.85 2.48
CA ALA A 137 -1.43 29.26 2.88
C ALA A 137 -2.48 28.14 2.71
N LYS A 138 -2.20 27.12 1.88
CA LYS A 138 -3.10 25.98 1.61
C LYS A 138 -2.85 24.78 2.53
N TYR A 139 -1.83 24.82 3.39
CA TYR A 139 -1.41 23.70 4.24
C TYR A 139 -1.48 24.10 5.72
N GLY A 140 -2.02 23.22 6.54
CA GLY A 140 -2.06 23.35 7.99
C GLY A 140 -0.76 22.85 8.64
N PRO A 141 -0.72 22.73 9.98
CA PRO A 141 0.41 22.14 10.68
C PRO A 141 0.67 20.69 10.25
N PHE A 142 1.95 20.32 10.10
CA PHE A 142 2.34 18.94 9.79
C PHE A 142 1.95 18.01 10.95
N ARG A 143 1.09 17.04 10.65
CA ARG A 143 0.48 16.12 11.62
C ARG A 143 0.68 14.68 11.18
N LEU A 144 1.64 13.99 11.79
CA LEU A 144 1.95 12.58 11.48
C LEU A 144 0.75 11.65 11.66
N ASP A 145 -0.11 11.96 12.62
CA ASP A 145 -1.37 11.27 12.90
C ASP A 145 -2.36 11.37 11.74
N ALA A 146 -2.41 12.52 11.04
CA ALA A 146 -3.29 12.71 9.88
C ALA A 146 -2.87 11.84 8.67
N TYR A 147 -1.56 11.57 8.53
CA TYR A 147 -1.02 10.72 7.47
C TYR A 147 -1.14 9.23 7.77
N TRP A 148 -0.81 8.82 9.00
CA TRP A 148 -0.79 7.41 9.39
C TRP A 148 -2.16 6.89 9.86
N GLY A 149 -3.05 7.76 10.34
CA GLY A 149 -4.39 7.37 10.78
C GLY A 149 -5.16 6.59 9.72
N PRO A 150 -5.40 7.17 8.52
CA PRO A 150 -6.20 6.49 7.51
C PRO A 150 -5.48 5.27 6.88
N THR A 151 -4.15 5.19 6.89
CA THR A 151 -3.42 3.99 6.42
C THR A 151 -3.49 2.81 7.36
N LEU A 152 -3.57 3.07 8.66
CA LEU A 152 -3.67 2.02 9.68
C LEU A 152 -5.11 1.52 9.88
N GLY A 153 -6.08 2.05 9.12
CA GLY A 153 -7.50 1.75 9.28
C GLY A 153 -8.18 2.58 10.38
N GLY A 154 -7.49 3.58 10.93
CA GLY A 154 -8.04 4.57 11.83
C GLY A 154 -8.86 5.59 11.05
N ALA A 155 -10.05 5.18 10.60
CA ALA A 155 -11.13 6.14 10.44
C ALA A 155 -11.65 6.50 11.84
N PHE A 156 -11.86 7.79 12.09
CA PHE A 156 -12.53 8.35 13.27
C PHE A 156 -11.71 8.44 14.57
N VAL A 157 -11.07 9.60 14.79
CA VAL A 157 -11.34 10.49 15.94
C VAL A 157 -11.22 11.94 15.47
#